data_AF-A0A5K1AQW8-F1
#
_entry.id   AF-A0A5K1AQW8-F1
#
_cell.length_a   1.000
_cell.length_b   1.000
_cell.length_c   1.000
_cell.angle_alpha   90.00
_cell.angle_beta   90.00
_cell.angle_gamma   90.00
#
_symmetry.space_group_name_H-M   'P 1'
#
loop_
_entity.id
_entity.type
_entity.pdbx_description
1 polymer ?
#
loop_
_entity_poly.entity_id
_entity_poly.type
_entity_poly.pdbx_seq_one_letter_code
_entity_poly.pdbx_strand_id
1 'polypeptide(L)' 'QDFRHEVNLLVKLRHPNIVQFLGAVTDRKPLMLITEYLRG' A
#
# COMPACT_ATOMS: atom_id res chain seq x y z
N GLN A 1 -0.60 5.09 -15.18
CA GLN A 1 0.72 5.25 -14.51
C GLN A 1 0.56 5.37 -12.99
N ASP A 2 -0.68 5.37 -12.51
CA ASP A 2 -1.06 5.99 -11.24
C ASP A 2 -0.87 5.03 -10.06
N PHE A 3 -1.19 3.74 -10.26
CA PHE A 3 -1.03 2.72 -9.21
C PHE A 3 0.42 2.55 -8.75
N ARG A 4 1.39 2.52 -9.67
CA ARG A 4 2.82 2.42 -9.30
C ARG A 4 3.30 3.68 -8.57
N HIS A 5 2.72 4.84 -8.87
CA HIS A 5 3.03 6.07 -8.18
C HIS A 5 2.51 6.03 -6.73
N GLU A 6 1.26 5.58 -6.53
CA GLU A 6 0.68 5.38 -5.20
C GLU A 6 1.48 4.38 -4.37
N VAL A 7 1.87 3.25 -4.95
CA VAL A 7 2.75 2.27 -4.28
C VAL A 7 4.08 2.91 -3.86
N ASN A 8 4.72 3.66 -4.74
CA ASN A 8 5.99 4.33 -4.42
C ASN A 8 5.87 5.39 -3.32
N LEU A 9 4.70 6.03 -3.21
CA LEU A 9 4.42 6.98 -2.13
C LEU A 9 4.18 6.23 -0.81
N LEU A 10 3.34 5.19 -0.82
CA LEU A 10 3.01 4.37 0.35
C LEU A 10 4.23 3.67 0.95
N VAL A 11 5.20 3.24 0.13
CA VAL A 11 6.46 2.64 0.61
C VAL A 11 7.24 3.59 1.52
N LYS A 12 7.11 4.91 1.33
CA LYS A 12 7.85 5.92 2.11
C LYS A 12 7.15 6.33 3.41
N LEU A 13 5.87 5.99 3.57
CA LEU A 13 5.08 6.40 4.72
C LEU A 13 5.23 5.39 5.87
N ARG A 14 5.81 5.83 6.98
CA ARG A 14 5.89 5.10 8.24
C ARG A 14 5.65 6.04 9.40
N HIS A 15 4.51 5.88 10.08
CA HIS A 15 4.13 6.72 11.22
C HIS A 15 3.09 5.97 12.06
N PRO A 16 3.09 6.08 13.40
CA PRO A 16 2.14 5.37 14.28
C PRO A 16 0.65 5.66 14.02
N ASN A 17 0.34 6.77 13.34
CA ASN A 17 -1.04 7.17 13.00
C ASN A 17 -1.37 7.04 11.50
N ILE A 18 -0.53 6.35 10.72
CA ILE A 18 -0.77 6.07 9.30
C ILE A 18 -0.76 4.57 9.12
N VAL A 19 -1.75 4.03 8.41
CA VAL A 19 -1.83 2.60 8.13
C VAL A 19 -0.55 2.10 7.48
N GLN A 20 0.03 1.04 8.05
CA GLN A 20 1.26 0.46 7.56
C GLN A 20 1.00 -0.27 6.23
N PHE A 21 1.65 0.21 5.18
CA PHE A 21 1.73 -0.48 3.91
C PHE A 21 2.62 -1.74 4.04
N LEU A 22 2.13 -2.88 3.57
CA LEU A 22 2.83 -4.17 3.63
C LEU A 22 3.31 -4.64 2.25
N GLY A 23 2.60 -4.29 1.18
CA GLY A 23 2.98 -4.67 -0.18
C GLY A 23 1.88 -4.42 -1.21
N ALA A 24 2.16 -4.73 -2.48
CA ALA A 24 1.18 -4.60 -3.56
C ALA A 24 1.36 -5.68 -4.62
N VAL A 25 0.27 -6.05 -5.29
CA VAL A 25 0.29 -6.87 -6.51
C VAL A 25 0.25 -5.94 -7.71
N THR A 26 1.38 -5.84 -8.42
CA THR A 26 1.53 -4.93 -9.58
C THR A 26 1.55 -5.65 -10.92
N ASP A 27 1.88 -6.94 -10.93
CA ASP A 27 2.24 -7.67 -12.16
C ASP A 27 1.06 -8.44 -12.76
N ARG A 28 -0.03 -8.62 -11.98
CA ARG A 28 -1.25 -9.33 -12.41
C ARG A 28 -2.47 -8.53 -11.98
N LYS A 29 -3.53 -8.58 -12.80
CA LYS A 29 -4.81 -7.96 -12.48
C LYS A 29 -5.69 -8.91 -11.65
N PRO A 30 -6.51 -8.41 -10.71
CA PRO A 30 -6.61 -7.00 -10.33
C PRO A 30 -5.38 -6.52 -9.55
N LEU A 31 -5.03 -5.24 -9.70
CA LEU A 31 -3.99 -4.62 -8.89
C LEU A 31 -4.50 -4.49 -7.46
N MET A 32 -3.66 -4.79 -6.47
CA MET A 32 -4.07 -4.84 -5.06
C MET A 32 -3.03 -4.19 -4.15
N LEU A 33 -3.50 -3.48 -3.12
CA LEU A 33 -2.68 -2.98 -2.02
C LEU A 33 -2.91 -3.86 -0.80
N ILE A 34 -1.84 -4.11 -0.06
CA ILE A 34 -1.84 -4.93 1.14
C ILE A 34 -1.39 -4.01 2.27
N THR A 35 -2.24 -3.86 3.28
CA THR A 35 -1.99 -3.04 4.47
C THR A 35 -2.16 -3.87 5.72
N GLU A 36 -1.72 -3.34 6.86
CA GLU A 36 -2.13 -3.89 8.14
C GLU A 36 -3.66 -3.85 8.28
N TYR A 37 -4.19 -4.81 9.03
CA TYR A 37 -5.60 -4.85 9.37
C TYR A 37 -5.81 -4.11 10.69
N LEU A 38 -6.54 -2.99 10.63
CA LEU A 38 -6.95 -2.25 11.81
C LEU A 38 -8.26 -2.85 12.33
N ARG A 39 -8.23 -3.44 13.52
CA ARG A 39 -9.42 -3.89 14.25
C ARG A 39 -9.97 -2.72 15.04
N GLY A 40 -11.19 -2.30 14.73
CA GLY A 40 -11.95 -1.25 15.40
C GLY A 40 -13.43 -1.48 15.19
#